data_AF-A0A3M1AJ82-F1
#
_entry.id   AF-A0A3M1AJ82-F1
#
_cell.length_a   1.000
_cell.length_b   1.000
_cell.length_c   1.000
_cell.angle_alpha   90.00
_cell.angle_beta   90.00
_cell.angle_gamma   90.00
#
_symmetry.space_group_name_H-M   'P 1'
#
loop_
_entity.id
_entity.type
_entity.pdbx_description
1 polymer ?
#
loop_
_entity_poly.entity_id
_entity_poly.type
_entity_poly.pdbx_seq_one_letter_code
_entity_poly.pdbx_strand_id
1 'polypeptide(L)'
;MKRLNTLGCCIVGLILVGTVAADHPKVAEGIEEFLRFESLAERKPFQRFYWVWRQRAAPIGRVPAGALLRAKRQIDALATESAGATHSTFHWINVGAAPIAGGRVGLTGGVRPMSGRVADIAVDPGNAAHWLIGAAQGGIWETRDAGATWSARSDDQVSLAMGAIAFAPGNPSIVYAGTGEAVYSTDAYGGAGLLRSTDGGQNWQLVTDAPFVGNSVSDILVDPADADHLLVATTYGFAGRSTSSFPAPPATGIYRSTDGGNSWTLALAGAATDLERHPSDFGRLYAGIG
;
A
#
# COMPACT_ATOMS: atom_id res chain seq x y z
N MET A 1 26.55 -5.58 -18.68
CA MET A 1 25.46 -4.64 -19.03
C MET A 1 24.51 -4.59 -17.84
N LYS A 2 24.65 -3.55 -17.00
CA LYS A 2 24.11 -3.49 -15.63
C LYS A 2 22.89 -2.57 -15.56
N ARG A 3 21.89 -3.07 -14.84
CA ARG A 3 20.68 -2.41 -14.38
C ARG A 3 20.99 -1.15 -13.55
N LEU A 4 20.31 -0.05 -13.84
CA LEU A 4 20.10 1.07 -12.93
C LEU A 4 18.67 0.97 -12.38
N ASN A 5 18.53 0.93 -11.06
CA ASN A 5 17.29 1.24 -10.35
C ASN A 5 17.43 2.68 -9.85
N THR A 6 16.60 3.57 -10.38
CA THR A 6 16.31 4.90 -9.84
C THR A 6 15.05 4.78 -8.98
N LEU A 7 15.17 5.12 -7.70
CA LEU A 7 14.04 5.52 -6.85
C LEU A 7 14.24 7.00 -6.56
N GLY A 8 13.38 7.82 -7.15
CA GLY A 8 13.21 9.21 -6.78
C GLY A 8 11.81 9.38 -6.20
N CYS A 9 11.70 9.93 -5.01
CA CYS A 9 10.63 10.86 -4.66
C CYS A 9 11.05 11.75 -3.49
N CYS A 10 10.45 12.95 -3.50
CA CYS A 10 10.36 14.01 -2.49
C CYS A 10 11.26 15.24 -2.68
N ILE A 11 10.58 16.28 -3.18
CA ILE A 11 10.95 17.70 -3.22
C ILE A 11 10.84 18.28 -1.80
N VAL A 12 11.90 18.96 -1.32
CA VAL A 12 11.80 20.09 -0.38
C VAL A 12 12.92 21.07 -0.72
N GLY A 13 12.56 22.30 -1.10
CA GLY A 13 13.52 23.38 -1.37
C GLY A 13 14.11 23.96 -0.08
N LEU A 14 15.36 24.41 -0.12
CA LEU A 14 15.89 25.36 0.86
C LEU A 14 17.01 26.23 0.25
N ILE A 15 16.89 27.54 0.47
CA ILE A 15 17.84 28.60 0.11
C ILE A 15 18.70 28.96 1.34
N LEU A 16 19.93 29.40 1.05
CA LEU A 16 20.87 30.27 1.79
C LEU A 16 22.07 29.69 2.58
N VAL A 17 23.24 29.96 1.98
CA VAL A 17 24.59 30.37 2.42
C VAL A 17 24.90 30.57 3.92
N GLY A 18 26.08 30.10 4.33
CA GLY A 18 26.83 30.64 5.48
C GLY A 18 28.20 29.96 5.69
N THR A 19 29.29 30.67 5.39
CA THR A 19 30.70 30.30 5.65
C THR A 19 31.13 30.77 7.05
N VAL A 20 31.81 29.93 7.85
CA VAL A 20 32.71 30.40 8.92
C VAL A 20 33.91 29.45 9.07
N ALA A 21 35.06 30.10 9.22
CA ALA A 21 36.44 29.63 9.17
C ALA A 21 36.86 28.61 10.24
N ALA A 22 37.88 27.85 9.87
CA ALA A 22 38.71 27.01 10.73
C ALA A 22 39.73 27.88 11.47
N ASP A 23 40.06 27.52 12.73
CA ASP A 23 41.39 27.75 13.33
C ASP A 23 41.52 27.02 14.68
N HIS A 24 42.19 25.85 14.71
CA HIS A 24 42.95 25.41 15.89
C HIS A 24 44.03 24.35 15.52
N PRO A 25 45.32 24.50 15.90
CA PRO A 25 46.44 23.77 15.28
C PRO A 25 46.78 22.40 15.89
N LYS A 26 45.84 21.70 16.53
CA LYS A 26 46.10 20.38 17.16
C LYS A 26 45.32 19.20 16.56
N VAL A 27 44.78 19.38 15.36
CA VAL A 27 43.95 18.38 14.68
C VAL A 27 44.71 17.66 13.53
N ALA A 28 45.96 18.05 13.26
CA ALA A 28 46.68 17.66 12.05
C ALA A 28 47.34 16.27 12.06
N GLU A 29 47.53 15.60 13.22
CA GLU A 29 48.36 14.37 13.27
C GLU A 29 47.58 13.04 13.30
N GLY A 30 46.25 13.06 13.13
CA GLY A 30 45.43 11.83 13.17
C GLY A 30 44.44 11.62 12.02
N ILE A 31 44.47 12.47 10.97
CA ILE A 31 43.39 12.53 9.97
C ILE A 31 43.82 12.07 8.57
N GLU A 32 45.12 11.84 8.34
CA GLU A 32 45.65 11.48 7.02
C GLU A 32 45.16 10.11 6.49
N GLU A 33 44.68 9.20 7.35
CA GLU A 33 44.11 7.91 6.88
C GLU A 33 42.58 7.95 6.68
N PHE A 34 41.90 8.97 7.23
CA PHE A 34 40.47 9.19 7.03
C PHE A 34 40.17 9.84 5.66
N LEU A 35 41.19 10.37 4.98
CA LEU A 35 41.10 11.20 3.78
C LEU A 35 41.41 10.48 2.46
N ARG A 36 40.98 9.22 2.29
CA ARG A 36 40.75 8.66 0.94
C ARG A 36 39.33 8.97 0.41
N PHE A 37 38.77 10.11 0.82
CA PHE A 37 37.37 10.53 0.58
C PHE A 37 36.96 10.46 -0.90
N GLU A 38 37.80 10.91 -1.81
CA GLU A 38 37.47 10.94 -3.25
C GLU A 38 37.31 9.53 -3.83
N SER A 39 38.17 8.59 -3.44
CA SER A 39 38.13 7.20 -3.91
C SER A 39 36.94 6.38 -3.37
N LEU A 40 36.32 6.86 -2.28
CA LEU A 40 35.20 6.21 -1.60
C LEU A 40 33.86 6.82 -1.98
N ALA A 41 33.80 8.10 -2.37
CA ALA A 41 32.57 8.83 -2.67
C ALA A 41 31.65 8.13 -3.69
N GLU A 42 32.24 7.46 -4.68
CA GLU A 42 31.52 6.76 -5.74
C GLU A 42 31.21 5.29 -5.42
N ARG A 43 31.71 4.77 -4.29
CA ARG A 43 31.52 3.36 -3.93
C ARG A 43 30.14 3.14 -3.29
N LYS A 44 29.44 2.11 -3.74
CA LYS A 44 28.11 1.72 -3.21
C LYS A 44 28.07 1.55 -1.67
N PRO A 45 29.06 0.93 -1.01
CA PRO A 45 29.06 0.83 0.46
C PRO A 45 29.13 2.19 1.15
N PHE A 46 29.93 3.12 0.62
CA PHE A 46 30.03 4.47 1.14
C PHE A 46 28.73 5.25 0.93
N GLN A 47 28.11 5.18 -0.26
CA GLN A 47 26.83 5.85 -0.49
C GLN A 47 25.72 5.37 0.45
N ARG A 48 25.69 4.06 0.75
CA ARG A 48 24.75 3.51 1.75
C ARG A 48 25.04 4.06 3.15
N PHE A 49 26.30 4.04 3.57
CA PHE A 49 26.73 4.62 4.84
C PHE A 49 26.37 6.11 4.93
N TYR A 50 26.69 6.88 3.89
CA TYR A 50 26.47 8.32 3.81
C TYR A 50 24.97 8.67 3.83
N TRP A 51 24.14 7.93 3.10
CA TRP A 51 22.68 8.10 3.15
C TRP A 51 22.13 7.87 4.56
N VAL A 52 22.55 6.78 5.20
CA VAL A 52 22.16 6.40 6.57
C VAL A 52 22.66 7.44 7.60
N TRP A 53 23.84 8.01 7.38
CA TRP A 53 24.39 9.07 8.21
C TRP A 53 23.63 10.40 8.04
N ARG A 54 23.34 10.81 6.81
CA ARG A 54 22.63 12.07 6.50
C ARG A 54 21.28 12.16 7.18
N GLN A 55 20.53 11.06 7.24
CA GLN A 55 19.24 11.02 7.93
C GLN A 55 19.36 11.33 9.43
N ARG A 56 20.47 10.94 10.07
CA ARG A 56 20.70 11.17 11.51
C ARG A 56 21.39 12.50 11.80
N ALA A 57 22.02 13.08 10.78
CA ALA A 57 22.71 14.35 10.84
C ALA A 57 21.78 15.54 10.54
N ALA A 58 20.66 15.32 9.85
CA ALA A 58 19.69 16.37 9.52
C ALA A 58 18.93 16.88 10.77
N PRO A 59 18.60 18.18 10.84
CA PRO A 59 18.95 19.26 9.89
C PRO A 59 20.34 19.87 10.15
N ILE A 60 20.98 19.55 11.28
CA ILE A 60 22.15 20.24 11.82
C ILE A 60 23.49 19.84 11.19
N GLY A 61 23.48 18.99 10.16
CA GLY A 61 24.66 18.53 9.43
C GLY A 61 25.63 17.65 10.21
N ARG A 62 25.30 17.22 11.44
CA ARG A 62 26.12 16.30 12.26
C ARG A 62 25.28 15.46 13.20
N VAL A 63 25.74 14.25 13.52
CA VAL A 63 25.17 13.46 14.61
C VAL A 63 25.80 13.92 15.93
N PRO A 64 25.04 14.50 16.88
CA PRO A 64 25.63 14.98 18.13
C PRO A 64 26.27 13.86 18.94
N ALA A 65 27.35 14.17 19.65
CA ALA A 65 27.99 13.21 20.55
C ALA A 65 26.97 12.63 21.55
N GLY A 66 27.02 11.31 21.74
CA GLY A 66 26.11 10.59 22.63
C GLY A 66 24.65 10.47 22.15
N ALA A 67 24.32 10.85 20.90
CA ALA A 67 22.96 10.71 20.36
C ALA A 67 22.46 9.26 20.41
N LEU A 68 23.32 8.29 20.07
CA LEU A 68 22.99 6.86 20.17
C LEU A 68 22.67 6.44 21.61
N LEU A 69 23.46 6.91 22.58
CA LEU A 69 23.25 6.61 24.01
C LEU A 69 21.98 7.25 24.57
N ARG A 70 21.62 8.45 24.10
CA ARG A 70 20.35 9.10 24.44
C ARG A 70 19.16 8.36 23.83
N ALA A 71 19.26 8.00 22.55
CA ALA A 71 18.24 7.20 21.87
C ALA A 71 18.02 5.85 22.57
N LYS A 72 19.11 5.17 22.96
CA LYS A 72 19.02 3.90 23.68
C LYS A 72 18.36 4.06 25.06
N ARG A 73 18.76 5.08 25.83
CA ARG A 73 18.10 5.39 27.11
C ARG A 73 16.61 5.74 26.96
N GLN A 74 16.24 6.41 25.87
CA GLN A 74 14.84 6.73 25.58
C GLN A 74 14.04 5.47 25.22
N ILE A 75 14.61 4.54 24.44
CA ILE A 75 14.00 3.22 24.17
C ILE A 75 13.81 2.44 25.47
N ASP A 76 14.83 2.40 26.33
CA ASP A 76 14.78 1.68 27.62
C ASP A 76 13.75 2.32 28.57
N ALA A 77 13.61 3.66 28.57
CA ALA A 77 12.61 4.37 29.36
C ALA A 77 11.18 4.11 28.88
N LEU A 78 10.94 4.18 27.56
CA LEU A 78 9.62 3.87 26.96
C LEU A 78 9.19 2.42 27.22
N ALA A 79 10.13 1.48 27.18
CA ALA A 79 9.88 0.08 27.53
C ALA A 79 9.48 -0.11 29.01
N THR A 80 9.90 0.80 29.88
CA THR A 80 9.57 0.79 31.31
C THR A 80 8.22 1.48 31.58
N GLU A 81 7.92 2.58 30.89
CA GLU A 81 6.63 3.30 31.00
C GLU A 81 5.43 2.47 30.51
N SER A 82 5.64 1.65 29.48
CA SER A 82 4.60 0.74 28.95
C SER A 82 4.29 -0.45 29.88
N ALA A 83 5.08 -0.68 30.94
CA ALA A 83 4.83 -1.74 31.92
C ALA A 83 3.80 -1.36 33.01
N GLY A 84 3.39 -0.09 33.10
CA GLY A 84 2.49 0.42 34.15
C GLY A 84 1.10 0.87 33.68
N ALA A 85 0.85 0.89 32.38
CA ALA A 85 -0.45 1.30 31.85
C ALA A 85 -1.41 0.10 31.84
N THR A 86 -2.40 0.11 32.75
CA THR A 86 -3.59 -0.74 32.64
C THR A 86 -4.45 -0.20 31.49
N HIS A 87 -4.05 -0.52 30.27
CA HIS A 87 -4.91 -0.38 29.11
C HIS A 87 -6.13 -1.29 29.33
N SER A 88 -7.33 -0.75 29.13
CA SER A 88 -8.48 -1.57 28.73
C SER A 88 -7.97 -2.54 27.66
N THR A 89 -7.94 -3.83 27.96
CA THR A 89 -7.32 -4.83 27.09
C THR A 89 -8.24 -5.04 25.90
N PHE A 90 -8.13 -4.17 24.90
CA PHE A 90 -8.54 -4.48 23.54
C PHE A 90 -7.76 -5.72 23.11
N HIS A 91 -8.40 -6.88 23.23
CA HIS A 91 -7.81 -8.15 22.86
C HIS A 91 -7.99 -8.31 21.35
N TRP A 92 -6.89 -8.16 20.60
CA TRP A 92 -6.86 -8.50 19.19
C TRP A 92 -6.96 -10.01 19.04
N ILE A 93 -8.06 -10.48 18.45
CA ILE A 93 -8.26 -11.89 18.11
C ILE A 93 -8.05 -12.03 16.61
N ASN A 94 -7.37 -13.09 16.19
CA ASN A 94 -7.28 -13.43 14.78
C ASN A 94 -8.63 -13.99 14.30
N VAL A 95 -9.29 -13.27 13.40
CA VAL A 95 -10.62 -13.58 12.87
C VAL A 95 -10.52 -13.65 11.34
N GLY A 96 -9.73 -14.59 10.83
CA GLY A 96 -9.52 -14.69 9.38
C GLY A 96 -8.30 -15.49 8.95
N ALA A 97 -8.31 -15.92 7.69
CA ALA A 97 -7.60 -17.09 7.16
C ALA A 97 -6.34 -17.46 7.96
N ALA A 98 -6.43 -18.60 8.66
CA ALA A 98 -5.39 -19.07 9.55
C ALA A 98 -4.05 -19.14 8.80
N PRO A 99 -2.96 -18.64 9.41
CA PRO A 99 -1.64 -18.74 8.79
C PRO A 99 -1.30 -20.20 8.46
N ILE A 100 -0.72 -20.43 7.28
CA ILE A 100 -0.12 -21.71 6.94
C ILE A 100 1.05 -21.95 7.89
N ALA A 101 0.94 -23.00 8.71
CA ALA A 101 2.05 -23.48 9.51
C ALA A 101 3.14 -24.04 8.58
N GLY A 102 4.41 -23.83 8.90
CA GLY A 102 5.48 -24.42 8.08
C GLY A 102 6.01 -23.54 6.96
N GLY A 103 5.48 -22.32 6.77
CA GLY A 103 5.86 -21.45 5.68
C GLY A 103 7.34 -21.02 5.70
N ARG A 104 7.91 -20.73 4.51
CA ARG A 104 9.28 -20.23 4.32
C ARG A 104 9.27 -19.00 3.39
N VAL A 105 9.59 -17.81 3.91
CA VAL A 105 9.88 -16.59 3.10
C VAL A 105 11.18 -15.97 3.54
N GLY A 106 11.98 -15.52 2.56
CA GLY A 106 13.21 -14.77 2.77
C GLY A 106 14.46 -15.64 2.91
N LEU A 107 15.62 -14.98 2.92
CA LEU A 107 16.95 -15.60 3.00
C LEU A 107 17.25 -16.27 4.36
N THR A 108 16.36 -16.11 5.34
CA THR A 108 16.59 -16.52 6.73
C THR A 108 16.30 -18.00 7.01
N GLY A 109 15.74 -18.76 6.06
CA GLY A 109 15.59 -20.22 6.13
C GLY A 109 14.64 -20.78 7.23
N GLY A 110 14.26 -19.95 8.21
CA GLY A 110 13.40 -20.32 9.33
C GLY A 110 11.95 -20.55 8.94
N VAL A 111 11.36 -21.58 9.55
CA VAL A 111 9.95 -21.93 9.42
C VAL A 111 9.13 -21.06 10.38
N ARG A 112 8.06 -20.44 9.88
CA ARG A 112 7.12 -19.66 10.70
C ARG A 112 5.71 -19.68 10.10
N PRO A 113 4.65 -19.45 10.88
CA PRO A 113 3.30 -19.27 10.34
C PRO A 113 3.28 -18.11 9.33
N MET A 114 2.58 -18.29 8.21
CA MET A 114 2.50 -17.29 7.14
C MET A 114 1.08 -17.13 6.62
N SER A 115 0.62 -15.90 6.53
CA SER A 115 -0.63 -15.55 5.86
C SER A 115 -0.34 -14.93 4.48
N GLY A 116 -1.32 -15.02 3.59
CA GLY A 116 -1.32 -14.19 2.38
C GLY A 116 -1.56 -12.72 2.71
N ARG A 117 -1.24 -11.84 1.76
CA ARG A 117 -1.60 -10.43 1.84
C ARG A 117 -3.09 -10.28 1.48
N VAL A 118 -3.82 -9.59 2.35
CA VAL A 118 -5.17 -9.09 2.10
C VAL A 118 -5.03 -7.62 1.75
N ALA A 119 -5.53 -7.24 0.58
CA ALA A 119 -5.50 -5.87 0.09
C ALA A 119 -6.68 -5.06 0.63
N ASP A 120 -7.85 -5.69 0.75
CA ASP A 120 -9.08 -5.00 1.15
C ASP A 120 -10.08 -5.90 1.89
N ILE A 121 -10.98 -5.27 2.64
CA ILE A 121 -12.10 -5.89 3.37
C ILE A 121 -13.37 -5.03 3.20
N ALA A 122 -14.45 -5.68 2.77
CA ALA A 122 -15.77 -5.08 2.67
C ALA A 122 -16.74 -5.80 3.62
N VAL A 123 -17.50 -5.03 4.40
CA VAL A 123 -18.54 -5.54 5.31
C VAL A 123 -19.90 -5.19 4.75
N ASP A 124 -20.81 -6.15 4.68
CA ASP A 124 -22.19 -5.93 4.25
C ASP A 124 -22.88 -4.92 5.20
N PRO A 125 -23.41 -3.80 4.68
CA PRO A 125 -24.00 -2.75 5.51
C PRO A 125 -25.34 -3.17 6.15
N GLY A 126 -25.99 -4.21 5.62
CA GLY A 126 -27.19 -4.81 6.19
C GLY A 126 -26.92 -6.01 7.11
N ASN A 127 -25.70 -6.57 7.09
CA ASN A 127 -25.37 -7.77 7.86
C ASN A 127 -23.90 -7.78 8.33
N ALA A 128 -23.70 -7.45 9.61
CA ALA A 128 -22.37 -7.42 10.22
C ALA A 128 -21.66 -8.78 10.31
N ALA A 129 -22.29 -9.91 9.96
CA ALA A 129 -21.65 -11.22 9.87
C ALA A 129 -21.18 -11.59 8.45
N HIS A 130 -21.56 -10.81 7.43
CA HIS A 130 -21.27 -11.09 6.03
C HIS A 130 -20.16 -10.15 5.51
N TRP A 131 -18.97 -10.69 5.29
CA TRP A 131 -17.81 -9.93 4.82
C TRP A 131 -17.21 -10.57 3.57
N LEU A 132 -16.55 -9.73 2.78
CA LEU A 132 -15.70 -10.12 1.66
C LEU A 132 -14.31 -9.56 1.88
N ILE A 133 -13.28 -10.32 1.54
CA ILE A 133 -11.89 -9.85 1.53
C ILE A 133 -11.26 -10.08 0.16
N GLY A 134 -10.46 -9.12 -0.29
CA GLY A 134 -9.69 -9.19 -1.52
C GLY A 134 -8.25 -9.58 -1.22
N ALA A 135 -7.81 -10.74 -1.70
CA ALA A 135 -6.44 -11.20 -1.54
C ALA A 135 -5.54 -10.80 -2.71
N ALA A 136 -4.26 -10.63 -2.41
CA ALA A 136 -3.21 -10.22 -3.33
C ALA A 136 -3.12 -11.01 -4.64
N GLN A 137 -3.22 -12.34 -4.54
CA GLN A 137 -3.25 -13.28 -5.65
C GLN A 137 -4.11 -14.50 -5.31
N GLY A 138 -4.99 -14.35 -4.32
CA GLY A 138 -5.82 -15.42 -3.76
C GLY A 138 -7.30 -15.23 -4.02
N GLY A 139 -7.68 -14.25 -4.85
CA GLY A 139 -9.06 -13.96 -5.17
C GLY A 139 -9.86 -13.36 -4.01
N ILE A 140 -11.17 -13.50 -4.10
CA ILE A 140 -12.15 -13.02 -3.12
C ILE A 140 -12.52 -14.17 -2.19
N TRP A 141 -12.52 -13.89 -0.89
CA TRP A 141 -13.00 -14.81 0.14
C TRP A 141 -14.17 -14.21 0.88
N GLU A 142 -15.16 -15.04 1.18
CA GLU A 142 -16.39 -14.64 1.87
C GLU A 142 -16.49 -15.35 3.21
N THR A 143 -16.95 -14.61 4.22
CA THR A 143 -17.47 -15.17 5.47
C THR A 143 -18.93 -14.73 5.65
N ARG A 144 -19.74 -15.61 6.25
CA ARG A 144 -21.12 -15.32 6.64
C ARG A 144 -21.36 -15.51 8.14
N ASP A 145 -20.27 -15.67 8.90
CA ASP A 145 -20.26 -15.92 10.34
C ASP A 145 -19.20 -15.06 11.05
N ALA A 146 -19.02 -13.84 10.57
CA ALA A 146 -18.09 -12.85 11.12
C ALA A 146 -16.64 -13.37 11.22
N GLY A 147 -16.20 -14.12 10.21
CA GLY A 147 -14.84 -14.58 10.00
C GLY A 147 -14.47 -15.89 10.71
N ALA A 148 -15.44 -16.64 11.25
CA ALA A 148 -15.19 -17.97 11.81
C ALA A 148 -14.91 -19.01 10.71
N THR A 149 -15.60 -18.91 9.57
CA THR A 149 -15.35 -19.71 8.37
C THR A 149 -15.27 -18.84 7.11
N TRP A 150 -14.54 -19.34 6.11
CA TRP A 150 -14.26 -18.63 4.87
C TRP A 150 -14.43 -19.54 3.65
N SER A 151 -15.01 -19.01 2.58
CA SER A 151 -15.18 -19.68 1.28
C SER A 151 -14.55 -18.87 0.17
N ALA A 152 -13.81 -19.51 -0.74
CA ALA A 152 -13.30 -18.86 -1.95
C ALA A 152 -14.46 -18.59 -2.94
N ARG A 153 -14.48 -17.40 -3.56
CA ARG A 153 -15.59 -16.93 -4.41
C ARG A 153 -15.19 -16.53 -5.83
N SER A 154 -13.90 -16.50 -6.15
CA SER A 154 -13.44 -15.97 -7.44
C SER A 154 -12.36 -16.81 -8.12
N ASP A 155 -12.23 -18.10 -7.77
CA ASP A 155 -11.18 -18.99 -8.31
C ASP A 155 -11.30 -19.20 -9.83
N ASP A 156 -12.46 -18.91 -10.41
CA ASP A 156 -12.77 -18.99 -11.83
C ASP A 156 -12.57 -17.67 -12.59
N GLN A 157 -12.20 -16.59 -11.89
CA GLN A 157 -12.07 -15.28 -12.49
C GLN A 157 -10.73 -15.09 -13.21
N VAL A 158 -10.72 -14.19 -14.20
CA VAL A 158 -9.56 -13.92 -15.06
C VAL A 158 -8.33 -13.41 -14.30
N SER A 159 -8.55 -12.78 -13.14
CA SER A 159 -7.49 -12.33 -12.24
C SER A 159 -7.86 -12.70 -10.81
N LEU A 160 -6.88 -13.23 -10.07
CA LEU A 160 -6.97 -13.46 -8.63
C LEU A 160 -6.31 -12.33 -7.82
N ALA A 161 -5.79 -11.31 -8.49
CA ALA A 161 -5.22 -10.14 -7.86
C ALA A 161 -6.32 -9.13 -7.58
N MET A 162 -6.70 -8.97 -6.31
CA MET A 162 -7.78 -8.07 -5.90
C MET A 162 -7.20 -6.79 -5.29
N GLY A 163 -7.80 -5.66 -5.67
CA GLY A 163 -7.39 -4.33 -5.21
C GLY A 163 -8.38 -3.71 -4.24
N ALA A 164 -9.66 -3.71 -4.60
CA ALA A 164 -10.73 -3.12 -3.81
C ALA A 164 -12.05 -3.90 -3.99
N ILE A 165 -12.90 -3.91 -2.98
CA ILE A 165 -14.22 -4.53 -2.95
C ILE A 165 -15.19 -3.56 -2.26
N ALA A 166 -16.35 -3.33 -2.86
CA ALA A 166 -17.37 -2.47 -2.27
C ALA A 166 -18.77 -3.05 -2.46
N PHE A 167 -19.51 -3.16 -1.35
CA PHE A 167 -20.96 -3.37 -1.38
C PHE A 167 -21.67 -2.10 -1.82
N ALA A 168 -22.73 -2.23 -2.61
CA ALA A 168 -23.66 -1.13 -2.84
C ALA A 168 -24.47 -0.86 -1.55
N PRO A 169 -24.38 0.32 -0.92
CA PRO A 169 -24.95 0.52 0.41
C PRO A 169 -26.47 0.34 0.50
N GLY A 170 -27.19 0.77 -0.54
CA GLY A 170 -28.65 0.64 -0.62
C GLY A 170 -29.14 -0.75 -1.09
N ASN A 171 -28.25 -1.59 -1.62
CA ASN A 171 -28.60 -2.93 -2.11
C ASN A 171 -27.39 -3.88 -2.02
N PRO A 172 -27.14 -4.52 -0.86
CA PRO A 172 -25.96 -5.35 -0.63
C PRO A 172 -25.88 -6.64 -1.48
N SER A 173 -26.92 -6.98 -2.23
CA SER A 173 -26.83 -8.04 -3.26
C SER A 173 -25.90 -7.62 -4.41
N ILE A 174 -25.73 -6.32 -4.65
CA ILE A 174 -24.78 -5.79 -5.63
C ILE A 174 -23.44 -5.51 -4.95
N VAL A 175 -22.39 -6.11 -5.49
CA VAL A 175 -21.01 -5.91 -5.02
C VAL A 175 -20.11 -5.70 -6.21
N TYR A 176 -19.16 -4.78 -6.08
CA TYR A 176 -18.12 -4.53 -7.07
C TYR A 176 -16.77 -4.96 -6.52
N ALA A 177 -15.93 -5.53 -7.38
CA ALA A 177 -14.56 -5.85 -7.03
C ALA A 177 -13.61 -5.44 -8.15
N GLY A 178 -12.67 -4.57 -7.81
CA GLY A 178 -11.63 -4.08 -8.68
C GLY A 178 -10.43 -5.00 -8.63
N THR A 179 -9.94 -5.39 -9.80
CA THR A 179 -8.76 -6.25 -9.89
C THR A 179 -7.47 -5.43 -9.97
N GLY A 180 -6.36 -6.08 -9.62
CA GLY A 180 -5.01 -5.53 -9.57
C GLY A 180 -4.67 -4.93 -8.21
N GLU A 181 -3.44 -5.14 -7.74
CA GLU A 181 -3.01 -4.71 -6.41
C GLU A 181 -2.39 -3.31 -6.46
N ALA A 182 -2.99 -2.35 -5.76
CA ALA A 182 -2.52 -0.96 -5.69
C ALA A 182 -1.47 -0.71 -4.58
N VAL A 183 -0.64 -1.72 -4.27
CA VAL A 183 0.31 -1.67 -3.14
C VAL A 183 1.74 -1.30 -3.53
N TYR A 184 2.00 -1.04 -4.82
CA TYR A 184 3.31 -0.66 -5.38
C TYR A 184 4.46 -1.61 -5.00
N SER A 185 4.15 -2.88 -4.74
CA SER A 185 5.13 -3.90 -4.40
C SER A 185 5.71 -4.53 -5.66
N THR A 186 6.96 -4.99 -5.60
CA THR A 186 7.58 -5.78 -6.68
C THR A 186 7.01 -7.18 -6.81
N ASP A 187 6.08 -7.58 -5.95
CA ASP A 187 5.28 -8.80 -6.09
C ASP A 187 3.80 -8.48 -6.32
N ALA A 188 3.48 -7.24 -6.69
CA ALA A 188 2.14 -6.82 -7.06
C ALA A 188 1.81 -7.22 -8.51
N TYR A 189 0.53 -7.49 -8.77
CA TYR A 189 0.02 -7.80 -10.09
C TYR A 189 -1.05 -6.80 -10.51
N GLY A 190 -0.99 -6.32 -11.75
CA GLY A 190 -2.04 -5.49 -12.35
C GLY A 190 -3.32 -6.29 -12.61
N GLY A 191 -4.41 -5.56 -12.76
CA GLY A 191 -5.76 -6.07 -12.91
C GLY A 191 -6.13 -6.41 -14.34
N ALA A 192 -7.29 -7.04 -14.45
CA ALA A 192 -7.96 -7.38 -15.69
C ALA A 192 -9.25 -6.58 -15.90
N GLY A 193 -9.71 -5.79 -14.92
CA GLY A 193 -10.98 -5.08 -14.99
C GLY A 193 -11.74 -4.95 -13.68
N LEU A 194 -13.03 -4.67 -13.81
CA LEU A 194 -14.01 -4.61 -12.74
C LEU A 194 -14.93 -5.84 -12.79
N LEU A 195 -15.07 -6.51 -11.66
CA LEU A 195 -16.03 -7.58 -11.43
C LEU A 195 -17.28 -7.02 -10.75
N ARG A 196 -18.44 -7.62 -11.05
CA ARG A 196 -19.71 -7.35 -10.37
C ARG A 196 -20.34 -8.66 -9.93
N SER A 197 -20.92 -8.64 -8.74
CA SER A 197 -21.80 -9.67 -8.21
C SER A 197 -23.21 -9.12 -8.07
N THR A 198 -24.21 -9.99 -8.22
CA THR A 198 -25.64 -9.65 -8.04
C THR A 198 -26.33 -10.51 -6.98
N ASP A 199 -25.56 -11.33 -6.26
CA ASP A 199 -26.01 -12.24 -5.21
C ASP A 199 -25.19 -12.10 -3.91
N GLY A 200 -24.66 -10.90 -3.69
CA GLY A 200 -23.91 -10.56 -2.48
C GLY A 200 -22.52 -11.17 -2.43
N GLY A 201 -21.86 -11.35 -3.58
CA GLY A 201 -20.49 -11.84 -3.67
C GLY A 201 -20.33 -13.36 -3.79
N GLN A 202 -21.41 -14.11 -4.04
CA GLN A 202 -21.33 -15.56 -4.24
C GLN A 202 -20.84 -15.91 -5.63
N ASN A 203 -21.33 -15.21 -6.66
CA ASN A 203 -20.90 -15.34 -8.04
C ASN A 203 -20.45 -13.99 -8.60
N TRP A 204 -19.44 -14.02 -9.45
CA TRP A 204 -18.80 -12.83 -10.01
C TRP A 204 -18.75 -12.89 -11.54
N GLN A 205 -18.95 -11.73 -12.16
CA GLN A 205 -18.83 -11.54 -13.60
C GLN A 205 -17.93 -10.34 -13.88
N LEU A 206 -17.01 -10.49 -14.83
CA LEU A 206 -16.27 -9.37 -15.38
C LEU A 206 -17.21 -8.49 -16.20
N VAL A 207 -17.51 -7.28 -15.72
CA VAL A 207 -18.41 -6.35 -16.40
C VAL A 207 -17.68 -5.42 -17.35
N THR A 208 -16.39 -5.19 -17.12
CA THR A 208 -15.55 -4.34 -17.97
C THR A 208 -14.08 -4.65 -17.77
N ASP A 209 -13.33 -4.73 -18.86
CA ASP A 209 -11.87 -4.76 -18.87
C ASP A 209 -11.27 -3.36 -19.09
N ALA A 210 -11.73 -2.62 -20.10
CA ALA A 210 -11.26 -1.28 -20.44
C ALA A 210 -12.10 -0.18 -19.77
N PRO A 211 -11.49 0.80 -19.08
CA PRO A 211 -10.10 1.23 -19.26
C PRO A 211 -9.14 0.70 -18.18
N PHE A 212 -9.45 -0.41 -17.50
CA PHE A 212 -8.74 -0.83 -16.29
C PHE A 212 -7.72 -1.95 -16.49
N VAL A 213 -7.76 -2.67 -17.62
CA VAL A 213 -6.83 -3.77 -17.91
C VAL A 213 -5.37 -3.29 -17.83
N GLY A 214 -4.57 -3.96 -17.01
CA GLY A 214 -3.18 -3.59 -16.74
C GLY A 214 -2.99 -2.49 -15.68
N ASN A 215 -4.05 -1.82 -15.21
CA ASN A 215 -4.03 -0.96 -14.03
C ASN A 215 -4.40 -1.75 -12.76
N SER A 216 -4.14 -1.17 -11.60
CA SER A 216 -4.67 -1.67 -10.33
C SER A 216 -5.81 -0.78 -9.88
N VAL A 217 -6.94 -1.38 -9.54
CA VAL A 217 -8.03 -0.65 -8.88
C VAL A 217 -7.65 -0.48 -7.41
N SER A 218 -7.56 0.76 -6.96
CA SER A 218 -7.16 1.09 -5.59
C SER A 218 -8.34 1.26 -4.66
N ASP A 219 -9.48 1.74 -5.18
CA ASP A 219 -10.67 1.98 -4.38
C ASP A 219 -11.95 2.06 -5.24
N ILE A 220 -13.10 1.78 -4.63
CA ILE A 220 -14.43 1.80 -5.25
C ILE A 220 -15.43 2.47 -4.29
N LEU A 221 -16.10 3.52 -4.78
CA LEU A 221 -17.26 4.12 -4.10
C LEU A 221 -18.54 3.88 -4.89
N VAL A 222 -19.56 3.34 -4.24
CA VAL A 222 -20.89 3.13 -4.82
C VAL A 222 -21.88 4.12 -4.20
N ASP A 223 -22.73 4.72 -5.02
CA ASP A 223 -23.78 5.63 -4.55
C ASP A 223 -24.78 4.86 -3.67
N PRO A 224 -25.02 5.31 -2.42
CA PRO A 224 -26.00 4.67 -1.55
C PRO A 224 -27.43 4.65 -2.10
N ALA A 225 -27.78 5.60 -2.97
CA ALA A 225 -29.12 5.71 -3.55
C ALA A 225 -29.26 4.98 -4.89
N ASP A 226 -28.15 4.67 -5.57
CA ASP A 226 -28.14 4.06 -6.90
C ASP A 226 -26.92 3.15 -7.08
N ALA A 227 -27.13 1.84 -7.03
CA ALA A 227 -26.05 0.87 -7.17
C ALA A 227 -25.36 0.91 -8.54
N ASP A 228 -25.98 1.51 -9.55
CA ASP A 228 -25.40 1.64 -10.89
C ASP A 228 -24.57 2.92 -11.06
N HIS A 229 -24.58 3.82 -10.07
CA HIS A 229 -23.72 4.99 -10.01
C HIS A 229 -22.52 4.74 -9.08
N LEU A 230 -21.31 4.73 -9.64
CA LEU A 230 -20.10 4.40 -8.91
C LEU A 230 -18.87 5.13 -9.44
N LEU A 231 -17.88 5.26 -8.56
CA LEU A 231 -16.55 5.76 -8.87
C LEU A 231 -15.50 4.69 -8.58
N VAL A 232 -14.47 4.68 -9.40
CA VAL A 232 -13.32 3.77 -9.28
C VAL A 232 -12.05 4.59 -9.35
N ALA A 233 -11.18 4.41 -8.36
CA ALA A 233 -9.82 4.94 -8.38
C ALA A 233 -8.85 3.89 -8.91
N THR A 234 -7.87 4.35 -9.68
CA THR A 234 -6.87 3.49 -10.29
C THR A 234 -5.46 4.02 -10.14
N THR A 235 -4.53 3.08 -9.98
CA THR A 235 -3.08 3.30 -10.02
C THR A 235 -2.44 2.44 -11.10
N TYR A 236 -1.14 2.62 -11.30
CA TYR A 236 -0.35 1.76 -12.19
C TYR A 236 -0.38 0.31 -11.71
N GLY A 237 -0.60 -0.63 -12.64
CA GLY A 237 -0.42 -2.05 -12.39
C GLY A 237 1.02 -2.51 -12.66
N PHE A 238 1.45 -3.52 -11.91
CA PHE A 238 2.78 -4.13 -12.02
C PHE A 238 2.68 -5.56 -12.57
N ALA A 239 3.73 -6.04 -13.25
CA ALA A 239 3.75 -7.38 -13.83
C ALA A 239 4.55 -8.39 -12.96
N GLY A 240 4.25 -8.48 -11.66
CA GLY A 240 4.90 -9.42 -10.75
C GLY A 240 6.33 -9.02 -10.40
N ARG A 241 7.26 -10.01 -10.33
CA ARG A 241 8.63 -9.97 -9.74
C ARG A 241 9.63 -8.94 -10.33
N SER A 242 9.16 -7.93 -11.04
CA SER A 242 9.88 -6.88 -11.74
C SER A 242 9.19 -5.53 -11.50
N THR A 243 9.95 -4.43 -11.46
CA THR A 243 9.39 -3.06 -11.42
C THR A 243 8.81 -2.62 -12.77
N SER A 244 8.62 -3.56 -13.71
CA SER A 244 8.08 -3.27 -15.03
C SER A 244 6.56 -3.12 -14.95
N SER A 245 6.06 -1.96 -15.36
CA SER A 245 4.67 -1.77 -15.71
C SER A 245 4.31 -2.60 -16.95
N PHE A 246 3.02 -2.85 -17.16
CA PHE A 246 2.53 -3.40 -18.43
C PHE A 246 2.95 -2.49 -19.61
N PRO A 247 3.15 -3.04 -20.82
CA PRO A 247 3.37 -2.22 -22.02
C PRO A 247 2.13 -1.36 -22.28
N ALA A 248 2.30 -0.03 -22.33
CA ALA A 248 1.23 0.94 -22.57
C ALA A 248 0.00 0.76 -21.64
N PRO A 249 0.17 0.89 -20.30
CA PRO A 249 -0.97 0.78 -19.41
C PRO A 249 -1.96 1.93 -19.68
N PRO A 250 -3.27 1.71 -19.49
CA PRO A 250 -4.25 2.75 -19.69
C PRO A 250 -4.04 3.90 -18.71
N ALA A 251 -4.63 5.07 -19.01
CA ALA A 251 -4.54 6.21 -18.12
C ALA A 251 -5.01 5.83 -16.71
N THR A 252 -4.33 6.35 -15.69
CA THR A 252 -4.79 6.22 -14.30
C THR A 252 -5.63 7.44 -13.95
N GLY A 253 -6.55 7.24 -13.00
CA GLY A 253 -7.41 8.31 -12.54
C GLY A 253 -8.59 7.82 -11.74
N ILE A 254 -9.49 8.77 -11.51
CA ILE A 254 -10.83 8.53 -10.97
C ILE A 254 -11.77 8.42 -12.16
N TYR A 255 -12.41 7.27 -12.29
CA TYR A 255 -13.39 6.97 -13.31
C TYR A 255 -14.77 6.93 -12.69
N ARG A 256 -15.77 7.41 -13.43
CA ARG A 256 -17.18 7.40 -13.03
C ARG A 256 -18.02 6.58 -14.01
N SER A 257 -18.90 5.76 -13.48
CA SER A 257 -19.95 5.04 -14.22
C SER A 257 -21.32 5.39 -13.65
N THR A 258 -22.33 5.41 -14.52
CA THR A 258 -23.75 5.61 -14.17
C THR A 258 -24.63 4.50 -14.74
N ASP A 259 -24.03 3.36 -15.07
CA ASP A 259 -24.68 2.22 -15.73
C ASP A 259 -24.20 0.88 -15.16
N GLY A 260 -23.79 0.87 -13.89
CA GLY A 260 -23.40 -0.34 -13.19
C GLY A 260 -22.04 -0.89 -13.60
N GLY A 261 -21.19 -0.03 -14.15
CA GLY A 261 -19.80 -0.34 -14.50
C GLY A 261 -19.62 -0.84 -15.94
N ASN A 262 -20.63 -0.68 -16.80
CA ASN A 262 -20.56 -1.06 -18.21
C ASN A 262 -19.83 0.00 -19.07
N SER A 263 -19.90 1.27 -18.68
CA SER A 263 -19.17 2.36 -19.33
C SER A 263 -18.62 3.36 -18.32
N TRP A 264 -17.54 4.05 -18.74
CA TRP A 264 -16.74 4.88 -17.84
C TRP A 264 -16.36 6.21 -18.47
N THR A 265 -16.45 7.26 -17.68
CA THR A 265 -15.90 8.58 -17.99
C THR A 265 -14.76 8.88 -17.03
N LEU A 266 -13.61 9.30 -17.56
CA LEU A 266 -12.50 9.79 -16.74
C LEU A 266 -12.88 11.14 -16.13
N ALA A 267 -13.06 11.17 -14.81
CA ALA A 267 -13.42 12.38 -14.07
C ALA A 267 -12.18 13.20 -13.71
N LEU A 268 -11.08 12.53 -13.32
CA LEU A 268 -9.83 13.16 -12.95
C LEU A 268 -8.64 12.25 -13.26
N ALA A 269 -7.64 12.75 -13.99
CA ALA A 269 -6.42 12.01 -14.31
C ALA A 269 -5.39 12.08 -13.18
N GLY A 270 -4.60 11.01 -13.00
CA GLY A 270 -3.53 10.90 -11.98
C GLY A 270 -3.53 9.52 -11.33
N ALA A 271 -2.52 9.17 -10.51
CA ALA A 271 -2.61 7.90 -9.77
C ALA A 271 -3.48 8.14 -8.53
N ALA A 272 -4.73 7.70 -8.59
CA ALA A 272 -5.68 7.85 -7.50
C ALA A 272 -5.56 6.64 -6.56
N THR A 273 -5.34 6.87 -5.27
CA THR A 273 -5.08 5.80 -4.29
C THR A 273 -6.24 5.54 -3.33
N ASP A 274 -7.17 6.48 -3.21
CA ASP A 274 -8.22 6.46 -2.18
C ASP A 274 -9.38 7.39 -2.59
N LEU A 275 -10.60 7.00 -2.24
CA LEU A 275 -11.84 7.74 -2.46
C LEU A 275 -12.69 7.69 -1.18
N GLU A 276 -13.06 8.86 -0.67
CA GLU A 276 -13.99 8.94 0.46
C GLU A 276 -15.16 9.86 0.12
N ARG A 277 -16.33 9.58 0.69
CA ARG A 277 -17.52 10.40 0.49
C ARG A 277 -17.95 11.06 1.79
N HIS A 278 -18.61 12.20 1.67
CA HIS A 278 -19.35 12.72 2.80
C HIS A 278 -20.45 11.70 3.21
N PRO A 279 -20.63 11.40 4.51
CA PRO A 279 -21.53 10.33 4.95
C PRO A 279 -22.98 10.48 4.49
N SER A 280 -23.45 11.72 4.34
CA SER A 280 -24.83 12.05 3.95
C SER A 280 -24.97 12.70 2.57
N ASP A 281 -23.89 12.87 1.82
CA ASP A 281 -23.90 13.59 0.54
C ASP A 281 -22.91 12.97 -0.44
N PHE A 282 -23.41 12.14 -1.36
CA PHE A 282 -22.58 11.48 -2.37
C PHE A 282 -22.00 12.47 -3.39
N GLY A 283 -22.55 13.69 -3.49
CA GLY A 283 -22.01 14.75 -4.34
C GLY A 283 -20.74 15.39 -3.79
N ARG A 284 -20.39 15.13 -2.52
CA ARG A 284 -19.19 15.66 -1.87
C ARG A 284 -18.18 14.54 -1.64
N LEU A 285 -17.20 14.48 -2.55
CA LEU A 285 -16.19 13.44 -2.61
C LEU A 285 -14.80 14.00 -2.26
N TYR A 286 -13.97 13.17 -1.66
CA TYR A 286 -12.57 13.40 -1.32
C TYR A 286 -11.74 12.30 -1.97
N ALA A 287 -10.54 12.64 -2.44
CA ALA A 287 -9.68 11.66 -3.09
C ALA A 287 -8.21 11.91 -2.79
N GLY A 288 -7.45 10.83 -2.62
CA GLY A 288 -5.99 10.85 -2.68
C GLY A 288 -5.52 10.65 -4.11
N ILE A 289 -4.79 11.61 -4.68
CA ILE A 289 -4.29 11.54 -6.05
C ILE A 289 -2.91 12.23 -6.18
N GLY A 290 -1.98 11.62 -6.93
CA GLY A 290 -0.63 12.15 -7.13
C GLY A 290 0.17 11.48 -8.25
#